data_AF-C7JIE0-F1
#
_entry.id   AF-C7JIE0-F1
#
_cell.length_a   1.000
_cell.length_b   1.000
_cell.length_c   1.000
_cell.angle_alpha   90.00
_cell.angle_beta   90.00
_cell.angle_gamma   90.00
#
_symmetry.space_group_name_H-M   'P 1'
#
loop_
_entity.id
_entity.type
_entity.pdbx_description
1 polymer ?
#
loop_
_entity_poly.entity_id
_entity_poly.type
_entity_poly.pdbx_seq_one_letter_code
_entity_poly.pdbx_strand_id
1 'polypeptide(L)'
;MSRHWSSDPYFVDALDKYTALRNAGQKTLELDLDAIEEVISNRDGPAYRLFDAMVNIKETEGDEGYRGAPRILLAILEHLGEISKQKQTD
;
A
#
# COMPACT_ATOMS: atom_id res chain seq x y z
N MET A 1 16.46 7.33 7.89
CA MET A 1 16.40 6.97 6.46
C MET A 1 15.25 6.01 6.29
N SER A 2 14.24 6.37 5.48
CA SER A 2 13.24 5.39 5.07
C SER A 2 13.94 4.30 4.26
N ARG A 3 13.57 3.03 4.47
CA ARG A 3 14.08 1.94 3.65
C ARG A 3 13.52 2.09 2.24
N HIS A 4 14.29 1.67 1.24
CA HIS A 4 13.77 1.56 -0.13
C HIS A 4 12.53 0.66 -0.12
N TRP A 5 11.47 1.05 -0.84
CA TRP A 5 10.16 0.37 -0.76
C TRP A 5 10.25 -1.14 -1.05
N SER A 6 11.16 -1.56 -1.92
CA SER A 6 11.36 -2.98 -2.27
C SER A 6 12.00 -3.81 -1.16
N SER A 7 12.43 -3.19 -0.07
CA SER A 7 12.99 -3.82 1.12
C SER A 7 12.19 -3.54 2.39
N ASP A 8 11.06 -2.85 2.26
CA ASP A 8 10.15 -2.55 3.37
C ASP A 8 9.00 -3.59 3.37
N PRO A 9 8.90 -4.45 4.40
CA PRO A 9 7.84 -5.45 4.50
C PRO A 9 6.44 -4.86 4.41
N TYR A 10 6.25 -3.60 4.81
CA TYR A 10 4.98 -2.91 4.66
C TYR A 10 4.51 -2.91 3.21
N PHE A 11 5.40 -2.69 2.24
CA PHE A 11 5.02 -2.68 0.82
C PHE A 11 5.14 -4.06 0.18
N VAL A 12 6.20 -4.81 0.49
CA VAL A 12 6.48 -6.11 -0.15
C VAL A 12 5.39 -7.12 0.18
N ASP A 13 5.06 -7.30 1.46
CA ASP A 13 4.10 -8.32 1.89
C ASP A 13 2.69 -8.00 1.37
N ALA A 14 2.31 -6.72 1.38
CA ALA A 14 1.02 -6.26 0.86
C ALA A 14 0.91 -6.41 -0.66
N LEU A 15 1.99 -6.16 -1.40
CA LEU A 15 2.03 -6.39 -2.84
C LEU A 15 1.93 -7.88 -3.19
N ASP A 16 2.59 -8.74 -2.41
CA ASP A 16 2.50 -10.19 -2.58
C ASP A 16 1.07 -10.68 -2.33
N LYS A 17 0.43 -10.22 -1.26
CA LYS A 17 -1.00 -10.50 -0.98
C LYS A 17 -1.91 -10.02 -2.10
N TYR A 18 -1.75 -8.77 -2.54
CA TYR A 18 -2.52 -8.23 -3.66
C TYR A 18 -2.38 -9.09 -4.92
N THR A 19 -1.14 -9.50 -5.23
CA THR A 19 -0.83 -10.33 -6.40
C THR A 19 -1.47 -11.72 -6.28
N ALA A 20 -1.43 -12.32 -5.09
CA ALA A 20 -2.07 -13.61 -4.83
C ALA A 20 -3.59 -13.54 -5.01
N LEU A 21 -4.25 -12.51 -4.44
CA LEU A 21 -5.70 -12.32 -4.59
C LEU A 21 -6.09 -12.09 -6.05
N ARG A 22 -5.35 -11.24 -6.77
CA ARG A 22 -5.57 -11.01 -8.20
C ARG A 22 -5.43 -12.30 -9.01
N ASN A 23 -4.42 -13.10 -8.72
CA ASN A 23 -4.16 -14.37 -9.40
C ASN A 23 -5.22 -15.43 -9.05
N ALA A 24 -5.79 -15.37 -7.85
CA ALA A 24 -6.96 -16.18 -7.45
C ALA A 24 -8.27 -15.73 -8.13
N GLY A 25 -8.24 -14.66 -8.94
CA GLY A 25 -9.37 -14.20 -9.73
C GLY A 25 -10.13 -13.02 -9.13
N GLN A 26 -9.70 -12.49 -7.98
CA GLN A 26 -10.34 -11.31 -7.40
C GLN A 26 -10.20 -10.10 -8.35
N LYS A 27 -11.33 -9.42 -8.61
CA LYS A 27 -11.41 -8.26 -9.52
C LYS A 27 -11.80 -6.96 -8.82
N THR A 28 -12.37 -7.06 -7.63
CA THR A 28 -12.91 -5.92 -6.88
C THR A 28 -12.35 -5.90 -5.46
N LEU A 29 -12.21 -4.70 -4.91
CA LEU A 29 -11.91 -4.44 -3.51
C LEU A 29 -13.10 -3.68 -2.92
N GLU A 30 -13.58 -4.15 -1.77
CA GLU A 30 -14.57 -3.45 -0.98
C GLU A 30 -13.85 -2.65 0.11
N LEU A 31 -14.18 -1.37 0.22
CA LEU A 31 -13.49 -0.43 1.11
C LEU A 31 -14.52 0.22 2.04
N ASP A 32 -14.31 0.04 3.33
CA ASP A 32 -14.98 0.77 4.41
C ASP A 32 -14.29 2.13 4.58
N LEU A 33 -14.98 3.19 4.18
CA LEU A 33 -14.44 4.55 4.19
C LEU A 33 -14.30 5.10 5.61
N ASP A 34 -15.22 4.76 6.52
CA ASP A 34 -15.18 5.23 7.90
C ASP A 34 -13.98 4.63 8.65
N ALA A 35 -13.70 3.33 8.42
CA ALA A 35 -12.51 2.66 8.94
C ALA A 35 -11.21 3.28 8.40
N ILE A 36 -11.20 3.63 7.11
CA ILE A 36 -10.03 4.21 6.45
C ILE A 36 -9.77 5.63 6.97
N GLU A 37 -10.79 6.48 7.09
CA GLU A 37 -10.63 7.87 7.53
C GLU A 37 -9.99 7.98 8.92
N GLU A 38 -10.31 7.05 9.82
CA GLU A 38 -9.74 7.02 11.18
C GLU A 38 -8.22 6.79 11.21
N VAL A 39 -7.65 6.12 10.21
CA VAL A 39 -6.25 5.67 10.25
C VAL A 39 -5.37 6.23 9.14
N ILE A 40 -5.95 6.67 8.03
CA ILE A 40 -5.23 7.06 6.81
C ILE A 40 -4.23 8.20 7.06
N SER A 41 -4.61 9.14 7.94
CA SER A 41 -3.83 10.35 8.26
C SER A 41 -2.98 10.23 9.52
N ASN A 42 -2.89 9.05 10.13
CA ASN A 42 -1.98 8.84 11.25
C ASN A 42 -0.53 8.96 10.78
N ARG A 43 0.38 9.41 11.65
CA ARG A 43 1.81 9.63 11.30
C ARG A 43 2.47 8.39 10.68
N ASP A 44 2.08 7.21 11.16
CA ASP A 44 2.54 5.91 10.65
C ASP A 44 1.49 5.21 9.78
N GLY A 45 0.46 5.94 9.35
CA GLY A 45 -0.66 5.46 8.56
C GLY A 45 -0.35 5.38 7.05
N PRO A 46 -1.26 4.78 6.27
CA PRO A 46 -1.06 4.54 4.85
C PRO A 46 -0.66 5.76 4.01
N ALA A 47 -1.23 6.95 4.28
CA ALA A 47 -0.94 8.13 3.44
C ALA A 47 0.48 8.66 3.62
N TYR A 48 0.98 8.74 4.86
CA TYR A 48 2.35 9.21 5.12
C TYR A 48 3.40 8.21 4.63
N ARG A 49 3.13 6.90 4.81
CA ARG A 49 4.00 5.86 4.25
C ARG A 49 4.05 5.91 2.73
N LEU A 50 2.91 6.07 2.07
CA LEU A 50 2.84 6.25 0.62
C LEU A 50 3.63 7.48 0.16
N PHE A 51 3.48 8.60 0.85
CA PHE A 51 4.20 9.84 0.55
C PHE A 51 5.73 9.63 0.62
N ASP A 52 6.23 9.10 1.74
CA ASP A 52 7.66 8.86 1.92
C ASP A 52 8.23 7.90 0.86
N ALA A 53 7.48 6.85 0.51
CA ALA A 53 7.88 5.90 -0.52
C ALA A 53 7.88 6.53 -1.92
N MET A 54 6.88 7.35 -2.27
CA MET A 54 6.82 8.07 -3.55
C MET A 54 7.97 9.08 -3.69
N VAL A 55 8.34 9.77 -2.60
CA VAL A 55 9.52 10.64 -2.57
C VAL A 55 10.78 9.83 -2.85
N ASN A 56 10.97 8.70 -2.16
CA ASN A 56 12.13 7.84 -2.35
C ASN A 56 12.22 7.30 -3.80
N ILE A 57 11.12 6.85 -4.38
CA ILE A 57 11.05 6.39 -5.78
C ILE A 57 11.44 7.51 -6.75
N LYS A 58 10.92 8.73 -6.53
CA LYS A 58 11.25 9.88 -7.37
C LYS A 58 12.76 10.17 -7.35
N GLU A 59 13.40 10.02 -6.20
CA GLU A 59 14.82 10.29 -6.01
C GLU A 59 15.74 9.18 -6.54
N THR A 60 15.26 7.93 -6.61
CA THR A 60 16.12 6.76 -6.85
C THR A 60 15.83 6.00 -8.14
N GLU A 61 14.64 6.12 -8.73
CA GLU A 61 14.21 5.28 -9.88
C GLU A 61 13.93 6.08 -11.17
N GLY A 62 14.40 7.33 -11.26
CA GLY A 62 14.14 8.19 -12.42
C GLY A 62 14.53 7.56 -13.76
N ASP A 63 15.70 6.92 -13.81
CA ASP A 63 16.20 6.23 -15.01
C ASP A 63 15.54 4.87 -15.26
N GLU A 64 14.89 4.29 -14.25
CA GLU A 64 14.18 3.01 -14.34
C GLU A 64 12.69 3.17 -14.69
N GLY A 65 12.22 4.42 -14.81
CA GLY A 65 10.84 4.75 -15.15
C GLY A 65 9.87 4.65 -13.97
N TYR A 66 10.34 4.87 -12.74
CA TYR A 66 9.50 4.92 -11.53
C TYR A 66 8.67 3.65 -11.30
N ARG A 67 9.29 2.48 -11.49
CA ARG A 67 8.63 1.16 -11.40
C ARG A 67 7.99 0.91 -10.04
N GLY A 68 8.53 1.47 -8.97
CA GLY A 68 7.99 1.38 -7.63
C GLY A 68 6.63 2.04 -7.49
N ALA A 69 6.35 3.13 -8.20
CA ALA A 69 5.14 3.94 -8.03
C ALA A 69 3.84 3.13 -8.20
N PRO A 70 3.63 2.39 -9.31
CA PRO A 70 2.44 1.56 -9.43
C PRO A 70 2.41 0.42 -8.41
N ARG A 71 3.57 -0.15 -8.03
CA ARG A 71 3.65 -1.27 -7.09
C ARG A 71 3.25 -0.87 -5.68
N ILE A 72 3.75 0.26 -5.18
CA ILE A 72 3.38 0.74 -3.85
C ILE A 72 1.93 1.20 -3.80
N LEU A 73 1.37 1.73 -4.91
CA LEU A 73 -0.06 2.03 -4.98
C LEU A 73 -0.91 0.77 -4.80
N LEU A 74 -0.54 -0.34 -5.45
CA LEU A 74 -1.24 -1.63 -5.28
C LEU A 74 -1.10 -2.18 -3.86
N ALA A 75 0.09 -2.06 -3.26
CA ALA A 75 0.29 -2.43 -1.85
C ALA A 75 -0.59 -1.61 -0.90
N ILE A 76 -0.73 -0.30 -1.13
CA ILE A 76 -1.62 0.55 -0.33
C ILE A 76 -3.08 0.12 -0.48
N LEU A 77 -3.54 -0.23 -1.68
CA LEU A 77 -4.91 -0.73 -1.88
C LEU A 77 -5.18 -1.99 -1.05
N GLU A 78 -4.22 -2.90 -0.92
CA GLU A 78 -4.36 -4.08 -0.06
C GLU A 78 -4.47 -3.68 1.41
N HIS A 79 -3.61 -2.78 1.91
CA HIS A 79 -3.70 -2.29 3.29
C HIS A 79 -5.05 -1.66 3.60
N LEU A 80 -5.58 -0.83 2.70
CA LEU A 80 -6.89 -0.23 2.86
C LEU A 80 -7.98 -1.31 2.92
N GLY A 81 -7.89 -2.34 2.06
CA GLY A 81 -8.78 -3.49 2.12
C GLY A 81 -8.68 -4.30 3.41
N GLU A 82 -7.47 -4.45 3.99
CA GLU A 82 -7.27 -5.11 5.29
C GLU A 82 -7.87 -4.30 6.43
N ILE A 83 -7.68 -2.97 6.45
CA ILE A 83 -8.30 -2.06 7.43
C ILE A 83 -9.81 -2.21 7.40
N SER A 84 -10.40 -2.26 6.20
CA SER A 84 -11.84 -2.43 6.03
C SER A 84 -12.36 -3.79 6.52
N LYS A 85 -11.57 -4.86 6.43
CA LYS A 85 -11.94 -6.19 6.93
C LYS A 85 -11.84 -6.31 8.44
N GLN A 86 -10.82 -5.69 9.05
CA GLN A 86 -10.58 -5.81 10.49
C GLN A 86 -11.74 -5.25 11.31
N LYS A 87 -12.29 -4.09 10.92
CA LYS A 87 -13.40 -3.42 11.61
C LYS A 87 -14.76 -4.11 11.46
N GLN A 88 -14.92 -5.02 10.49
CA GLN A 88 -16.14 -5.84 10.34
C GLN A 88 -16.19 -7.00 11.34
N THR A 89 -15.10 -7.27 12.06
CA THR A 89 -14.97 -8.37 13.01
C THR A 89 -15.09 -7.96 14.48
N ASP A 90 -15.22 -6.65 14.74
CA ASP A 90 -15.48 -6.04 16.06
C ASP A 90 -16.96 -5.63 16.20
#